data_AF-A0A926UGB9-F1
#
_entry.id   AF-A0A926UGB9-F1
#
_cell.length_a   1.000
_cell.length_b   1.000
_cell.length_c   1.000
_cell.angle_alpha   90.00
_cell.angle_beta   90.00
_cell.angle_gamma   90.00
#
_symmetry.space_group_name_H-M   'P 1'
#
loop_
_entity.id
_entity.type
_entity.pdbx_description
1 polymer ?
#
loop_
_entity_poly.entity_id
_entity_poly.type
_entity_poly.pdbx_seq_one_letter_code
_entity_poly.pdbx_strand_id
1 'polypeptide(L)'
;MTTLPWDAAEKIINNFGFNTVKLQLILAAHAMNQEEPWSGSFTLSGEDVIRNLGWSNRKDISLSQKLSELVGCAFALDCLLVKVEWKEGQISRHKTQVTVQTSRMWNISISATGQKTLLSDQLENLAKAELQVQLGL
;
A
#
# COMPACT_ATOMS: atom_id res chain seq x y z
N MET A 1 -6.38 -25.20 -3.91
CA MET A 1 -6.73 -23.77 -4.04
C MET A 1 -6.17 -23.05 -2.83
N THR A 2 -5.12 -22.26 -3.00
CA THR A 2 -4.65 -21.32 -1.98
C THR A 2 -5.60 -20.14 -1.99
N THR A 3 -6.63 -20.20 -1.16
CA THR A 3 -7.48 -19.05 -0.89
C THR A 3 -6.60 -17.95 -0.28
N LEU A 4 -6.75 -16.72 -0.79
CA LEU A 4 -6.25 -15.54 -0.07
C LEU A 4 -6.78 -15.65 1.36
N PRO A 5 -5.92 -15.62 2.39
CA PRO A 5 -6.34 -15.83 3.77
C PRO A 5 -7.34 -14.73 4.13
N TRP A 6 -8.63 -15.08 4.11
CA TRP A 6 -9.76 -14.18 4.31
C TRP A 6 -9.58 -13.35 5.58
N ASP A 7 -9.14 -13.99 6.67
CA ASP A 7 -8.87 -13.34 7.95
C ASP A 7 -7.82 -12.22 7.87
N ALA A 8 -6.84 -12.35 6.97
CA ALA A 8 -5.85 -11.31 6.75
C ALA A 8 -6.45 -10.15 5.93
N ALA A 9 -7.20 -10.46 4.87
CA ALA A 9 -7.88 -9.45 4.06
C ALA A 9 -8.91 -8.66 4.89
N GLU A 10 -9.72 -9.34 5.72
CA GLU A 10 -10.71 -8.75 6.60
C GLU A 10 -10.07 -7.82 7.63
N LYS A 11 -8.94 -8.20 8.24
CA LYS A 11 -8.20 -7.31 9.16
C LYS A 11 -7.71 -6.04 8.46
N ILE A 12 -7.24 -6.14 7.21
CA ILE A 12 -6.81 -4.96 6.47
C ILE A 12 -8.02 -4.07 6.13
N ILE A 13 -9.15 -4.64 5.72
CA ILE A 13 -10.39 -3.90 5.47
C ILE A 13 -10.85 -3.16 6.73
N ASN A 14 -10.90 -3.86 7.87
CA ASN A 14 -11.41 -3.31 9.13
C ASN A 14 -10.49 -2.22 9.72
N ASN A 15 -9.18 -2.33 9.52
CA ASN A 15 -8.22 -1.39 10.10
C ASN A 15 -7.88 -0.21 9.16
N PHE A 16 -7.87 -0.43 7.85
CA PHE A 16 -7.36 0.55 6.88
C PHE A 16 -8.39 0.98 5.84
N GLY A 17 -9.57 0.36 5.83
CA GLY A 17 -10.65 0.67 4.90
C GLY A 17 -10.50 0.01 3.53
N PHE A 18 -11.62 -0.06 2.82
CA PHE A 18 -11.70 -0.79 1.56
C PHE A 18 -10.85 -0.18 0.43
N ASN A 19 -10.66 1.14 0.42
CA ASN A 19 -9.86 1.81 -0.61
C ASN A 19 -8.36 1.52 -0.48
N THR A 20 -7.86 1.41 0.76
CA THR A 20 -6.48 0.96 1.02
C THR A 20 -6.24 -0.46 0.54
N VAL A 21 -7.23 -1.35 0.68
CA VAL A 21 -7.17 -2.72 0.17
C VAL A 21 -7.15 -2.76 -1.37
N LYS A 22 -7.93 -1.91 -2.03
CA LYS A 22 -7.85 -1.81 -3.50
C LYS A 22 -6.48 -1.34 -3.95
N LEU A 23 -5.91 -0.34 -3.27
CA LEU A 23 -4.56 0.13 -3.56
C LEU A 23 -3.54 -0.99 -3.36
N GLN A 24 -3.61 -1.75 -2.26
CA GLN A 24 -2.77 -2.93 -2.01
C GLN A 24 -2.78 -3.92 -3.19
N LEU A 25 -3.97 -4.21 -3.74
CA LEU A 25 -4.12 -5.11 -4.89
C LEU A 25 -3.49 -4.55 -6.16
N ILE A 26 -3.61 -3.23 -6.39
CA ILE A 26 -2.95 -2.54 -7.50
C ILE A 26 -1.43 -2.65 -7.35
N LEU A 27 -0.88 -2.36 -6.16
CA LEU A 27 0.56 -2.48 -5.90
C LEU A 27 1.07 -3.91 -6.13
N ALA A 28 0.35 -4.90 -5.60
CA ALA A 28 0.68 -6.32 -5.80
C ALA A 28 0.66 -6.70 -7.28
N ALA A 29 -0.35 -6.27 -8.04
CA ALA A 29 -0.42 -6.53 -9.47
C ALA A 29 0.75 -5.89 -10.24
N HIS A 30 1.15 -4.65 -9.89
CA HIS A 30 2.31 -3.99 -10.49
C HIS A 30 3.63 -4.70 -10.15
N ALA A 31 3.80 -5.16 -8.91
CA ALA A 31 4.98 -5.91 -8.48
C ALA A 31 5.09 -7.25 -9.22
N MET A 32 3.99 -7.98 -9.36
CA MET A 32 3.96 -9.27 -10.07
C MET A 32 4.22 -9.16 -11.57
N ASN A 33 4.08 -7.96 -12.14
CA ASN A 33 4.40 -7.68 -13.54
C ASN A 33 5.86 -7.26 -13.75
N GLN A 34 6.66 -7.09 -12.69
CA GLN A 34 8.10 -6.84 -12.81
C GLN A 34 8.83 -8.13 -13.17
N GLU A 35 10.00 -8.00 -13.81
CA GLU A 35 10.88 -9.14 -14.10
C GLU A 35 11.34 -9.85 -12.82
N GLU A 36 11.62 -9.07 -11.77
CA GLU A 36 11.93 -9.57 -10.43
C GLU A 36 10.91 -9.03 -9.40
N PRO A 37 9.79 -9.74 -9.18
CA PRO A 37 8.73 -9.32 -8.25
C PRO A 37 9.14 -9.19 -6.78
N TRP A 38 10.34 -9.60 -6.40
CA TRP A 38 10.85 -9.57 -5.02
C TRP A 38 11.89 -8.47 -4.74
N SER A 39 12.45 -7.84 -5.78
CA SER A 39 13.51 -6.83 -5.68
C SER A 39 13.17 -5.52 -6.41
N GLY A 40 12.15 -5.54 -7.27
CA GLY A 40 11.76 -4.41 -8.09
C GLY A 40 11.23 -3.21 -7.30
N SER A 41 11.39 -2.02 -7.89
CA SER A 41 10.68 -0.81 -7.50
C SER A 41 9.97 -0.24 -8.71
N PHE A 42 8.87 0.48 -8.49
CA PHE A 42 8.09 1.08 -9.55
C PHE A 42 7.47 2.40 -9.10
N THR A 43 7.20 3.26 -10.07
CA THR A 43 6.55 4.55 -9.83
C THR A 43 5.15 4.54 -10.42
N LEU A 44 4.18 5.00 -9.65
CA LEU A 44 2.80 5.18 -10.09
C LEU A 44 2.41 6.65 -10.02
N SER A 45 1.83 7.17 -11.10
CA SER A 45 1.18 8.47 -11.08
C SER A 45 -0.16 8.36 -10.33
N GLY A 46 -0.51 9.38 -9.56
CA GLY A 46 -1.78 9.41 -8.83
C GLY A 46 -2.99 9.34 -9.74
N GLU A 47 -2.91 9.91 -10.94
CA GLU A 47 -3.98 9.87 -11.94
C GLU A 47 -4.19 8.46 -12.51
N ASP A 48 -3.12 7.72 -12.80
CA ASP A 48 -3.24 6.34 -13.28
C ASP A 48 -3.83 5.43 -12.19
N VAL A 49 -3.44 5.64 -10.93
CA VAL A 49 -4.01 4.90 -9.80
C VAL A 49 -5.50 5.23 -9.63
N ILE A 50 -5.88 6.52 -9.69
CA ILE A 50 -7.28 6.96 -9.68
C ILE A 50 -8.08 6.28 -10.80
N ARG A 51 -7.50 6.16 -12.00
CA ARG A 51 -8.12 5.45 -13.12
C ARG A 51 -8.30 3.97 -12.82
N ASN A 52 -7.27 3.29 -12.31
CA ASN A 52 -7.32 1.88 -11.94
C ASN A 52 -8.30 1.59 -10.79
N LEU A 53 -8.50 2.54 -9.88
CA LEU A 53 -9.51 2.47 -8.82
C LEU A 53 -10.94 2.70 -9.32
N GLY A 54 -11.12 3.09 -10.58
CA GLY A 54 -12.42 3.46 -11.16
C GLY A 54 -12.94 4.82 -10.69
N TRP A 55 -12.09 5.64 -10.06
CA TRP A 55 -12.49 6.92 -9.49
C TRP A 55 -12.55 8.05 -10.51
N SER A 56 -12.02 7.88 -11.73
CA SER A 56 -12.13 8.88 -12.80
C SER A 56 -13.59 9.28 -13.06
N ASN A 57 -14.53 8.34 -12.93
CA ASN A 57 -15.95 8.57 -13.19
C ASN A 57 -16.71 9.19 -12.00
N ARG A 58 -16.11 9.25 -10.81
CA ARG A 58 -16.73 9.89 -9.65
C ARG A 58 -16.77 11.40 -9.83
N LYS A 59 -17.97 11.96 -9.92
CA LYS A 59 -18.21 13.42 -10.06
C LYS A 59 -18.53 14.11 -8.73
N ASP A 60 -18.75 13.32 -7.69
CA ASP A 60 -19.11 13.78 -6.35
C ASP A 60 -17.92 14.33 -5.55
N ILE A 61 -16.69 13.99 -5.95
CA ILE A 61 -15.45 14.49 -5.34
C ILE A 61 -14.49 15.04 -6.40
N SER A 62 -13.75 16.09 -6.02
CA SER A 62 -12.76 16.74 -6.88
C SER A 62 -11.50 15.88 -7.07
N LEU A 63 -10.68 16.21 -8.08
CA LEU A 63 -9.38 15.55 -8.27
C LEU A 63 -8.49 15.67 -7.02
N SER A 64 -8.44 16.86 -6.42
CA SER A 64 -7.67 17.10 -5.19
C SER A 64 -8.12 16.18 -4.05
N GLN A 65 -9.42 15.97 -3.89
CA GLN A 65 -9.96 15.07 -2.86
C GLN A 65 -9.57 13.61 -3.15
N LYS A 66 -9.65 13.17 -4.40
CA LYS A 66 -9.20 11.83 -4.82
C LYS A 66 -7.71 11.61 -4.54
N LEU A 67 -6.88 12.58 -4.89
CA LEU A 67 -5.43 12.53 -4.65
C LEU A 67 -5.12 12.53 -3.15
N SER A 68 -5.85 13.31 -2.34
CA SER A 68 -5.67 13.33 -0.89
C SER A 68 -6.04 11.98 -0.25
N GLU A 69 -7.14 11.38 -0.71
CA GLU A 69 -7.56 10.05 -0.25
C GLU A 69 -6.54 8.97 -0.65
N LEU A 70 -6.02 9.05 -1.87
CA LEU A 70 -4.96 8.16 -2.36
C LEU A 70 -3.68 8.28 -1.52
N VAL A 71 -3.23 9.50 -1.22
CA VAL A 71 -2.06 9.74 -0.36
C VAL A 71 -2.27 9.14 1.03
N GLY A 72 -3.47 9.29 1.60
CA GLY A 72 -3.82 8.67 2.88
C GLY A 72 -3.76 7.14 2.84
N CYS A 73 -4.31 6.53 1.78
CA CYS A 73 -4.23 5.08 1.57
C CYS A 73 -2.78 4.60 1.41
N ALA A 74 -1.97 5.32 0.63
CA ALA A 74 -0.56 4.99 0.41
C ALA A 74 0.25 5.08 1.71
N PHE A 75 0.01 6.12 2.52
CA PHE A 75 0.66 6.26 3.83
C PHE A 75 0.28 5.12 4.79
N ALA A 76 -1.00 4.73 4.81
CA ALA A 76 -1.47 3.60 5.58
C ALA A 76 -0.75 2.29 5.19
N LEU A 77 -0.51 2.07 3.89
CA LEU A 77 0.25 0.91 3.40
C LEU A 77 1.74 0.97 3.73
N ASP A 78 2.38 2.13 3.72
CA ASP A 78 3.79 2.28 4.17
C ASP A 78 3.94 1.91 5.64
N CYS A 79 2.90 2.13 6.45
CA CYS A 79 2.86 1.79 7.85
C CYS A 79 2.53 0.31 8.13
N LEU A 80 2.20 -0.48 7.10
CA LEU A 80 1.78 -1.88 7.28
C LEU A 80 2.99 -2.78 7.52
N LEU A 81 3.01 -3.39 8.70
CA LEU A 81 4.01 -4.39 9.07
C LEU A 81 3.53 -5.81 8.77
N VAL A 82 4.44 -6.64 8.29
CA VAL A 82 4.25 -8.08 8.07
C VAL A 82 5.14 -8.85 9.02
N LYS A 83 4.65 -10.01 9.48
CA LYS A 83 5.40 -10.97 10.29
C LYS A 83 5.52 -12.27 9.51
N VAL A 84 6.75 -12.64 9.17
CA VAL A 84 7.07 -13.90 8.50
C VAL A 84 7.62 -14.87 9.54
N GLU A 85 7.11 -16.09 9.53
CA GLU A 85 7.48 -17.14 10.47
C GLU A 85 8.01 -18.36 9.71
N TRP A 86 9.29 -18.67 9.88
CA TRP A 86 9.96 -19.81 9.27
C TRP A 86 10.10 -20.94 10.30
N LYS A 87 9.51 -22.10 10.03
CA LYS A 87 9.67 -23.29 10.88
C LYS A 87 10.91 -24.05 10.43
N GLU A 88 11.95 -24.06 11.26
CA GLU A 88 13.25 -24.62 10.90
C GLU A 88 13.40 -26.10 11.27
N GLY A 89 12.55 -26.60 12.17
CA GLY A 89 12.57 -28.01 12.57
C GLY A 89 12.16 -28.23 14.01
N GLN A 90 12.09 -29.49 14.42
CA GLN A 90 11.66 -29.86 15.76
C GLN A 90 12.86 -30.03 16.69
N ILE A 91 12.96 -29.19 17.74
CA ILE A 91 14.03 -29.26 18.75
C ILE A 91 13.75 -30.39 19.76
N SER A 92 12.48 -30.60 20.09
CA SER A 92 12.04 -31.69 20.97
C SER A 92 10.58 -32.06 20.73
N ARG A 93 10.07 -33.12 21.39
CA ARG A 93 8.68 -33.59 21.24
C ARG A 93 7.61 -32.49 21.38
N HIS A 94 7.92 -31.38 22.07
CA HIS A 94 7.01 -30.26 22.30
C HIS A 94 7.57 -28.88 21.89
N LYS A 95 8.74 -28.80 21.25
CA LYS A 95 9.37 -27.53 20.87
C LYS A 95 9.80 -27.55 19.41
N THR A 96 9.39 -26.53 18.67
CA THR A 96 9.79 -26.30 17.27
C THR A 96 10.69 -25.07 17.24
N GLN A 97 11.79 -25.15 16.51
CA GLN A 97 12.62 -24.00 16.19
C GLN A 97 11.89 -23.16 15.16
N VAL A 98 11.73 -21.88 15.48
CA VAL A 98 11.01 -20.94 14.65
C VAL A 98 11.83 -19.65 14.58
N THR A 99 12.07 -19.17 13.38
CA THR A 99 12.62 -17.83 13.13
C THR A 99 11.49 -16.91 12.75
N VAL A 100 11.37 -15.79 13.47
CA VAL A 100 10.34 -14.77 13.23
C VAL A 100 11.03 -13.50 12.73
N GLN A 101 10.63 -13.02 11.57
CA GLN A 101 11.05 -11.75 11.00
C GLN A 101 9.84 -10.81 10.91
N THR A 102 10.03 -9.56 11.30
CA THR A 102 9.02 -8.51 11.15
C THR A 102 9.61 -7.38 10.33
N SER A 103 8.86 -6.90 9.34
CA SER A 103 9.29 -5.86 8.41
C SER A 103 8.09 -5.09 7.86
N ARG A 104 8.33 -4.07 7.06
CA ARG A 104 7.28 -3.42 6.27
C ARG A 104 6.91 -4.28 5.08
N MET A 105 5.65 -4.24 4.64
CA MET A 105 5.27 -4.87 3.38
C MET A 105 5.75 -4.06 2.17
N TRP A 106 5.64 -2.73 2.27
CA TRP A 106 6.02 -1.79 1.24
C TRP A 106 6.84 -0.66 1.87
N ASN A 107 7.79 -0.17 1.10
CA ASN A 107 8.41 1.14 1.33
C ASN A 107 7.84 2.07 0.26
N ILE A 108 7.04 3.05 0.67
CA ILE A 108 6.34 3.97 -0.23
C ILE A 108 6.81 5.39 0.02
N SER A 109 7.50 5.98 -0.96
CA SER A 109 7.80 7.40 -0.96
C SER A 109 6.68 8.15 -1.71
N ILE A 110 6.08 9.13 -1.03
CA ILE A 110 4.94 9.88 -1.52
C ILE A 110 5.40 11.31 -1.85
N SER A 111 5.26 11.70 -3.10
CA SER A 111 5.45 13.09 -3.54
C SER A 111 4.11 13.68 -3.95
N ALA A 112 3.72 14.81 -3.35
CA ALA A 112 2.48 15.49 -3.68
C ALA A 112 2.74 16.96 -3.98
N THR A 113 2.04 17.50 -4.98
CA THR A 113 2.13 18.91 -5.37
C THR A 113 0.75 19.52 -5.32
N GLY A 114 0.63 20.67 -4.69
CA GLY A 114 -0.61 21.41 -4.50
C GLY A 114 -0.32 22.88 -4.20
N GLN A 115 -1.32 23.56 -3.68
CA GLN A 115 -1.24 24.94 -3.26
C GLN A 115 -0.99 25.01 -1.75
N LYS A 116 -0.33 26.07 -1.31
CA LYS A 116 -0.16 26.36 0.12
C LYS A 116 -0.67 27.77 0.36
N THR A 117 -1.63 27.93 1.26
CA THR A 117 -2.10 29.24 1.69
C THR A 117 -1.07 29.84 2.66
N LEU A 118 -0.77 31.13 2.58
CA LEU A 118 0.28 31.79 3.41
C LEU A 118 0.09 31.65 4.93
N LEU A 119 -1.14 31.33 5.36
CA LEU A 119 -1.52 31.14 6.77
C LEU A 119 -1.66 29.66 7.18
N SER A 120 -1.52 28.73 6.22
CA SER A 120 -1.73 27.29 6.40
C SER A 120 -0.42 26.55 6.13
N ASP A 121 0.03 25.74 7.08
CA ASP A 121 1.18 24.87 6.83
C ASP A 121 0.79 23.61 6.03
N GLN A 122 -0.50 23.42 5.78
CA GLN A 122 -1.04 22.26 5.08
C GLN A 122 -1.01 22.47 3.57
N LEU A 123 -0.66 21.39 2.86
CA LEU A 123 -0.76 21.34 1.41
C LEU A 123 -2.24 21.15 1.02
N GLU A 124 -2.81 22.18 0.40
CA GLU A 124 -4.19 22.26 -0.06
C GLU A 124 -4.25 22.07 -1.58
N ASN A 125 -5.44 21.82 -2.14
CA ASN A 125 -5.67 21.74 -3.59
C ASN A 125 -4.61 20.93 -4.35
N LEU A 126 -4.47 19.65 -4.00
CA LEU A 126 -3.55 18.74 -4.67
C LEU A 126 -3.84 18.69 -6.17
N ALA A 127 -2.80 18.97 -6.95
CA ALA A 127 -2.81 18.90 -8.40
C ALA A 127 -2.17 17.61 -8.91
N LYS A 128 -1.14 17.11 -8.22
CA LYS A 128 -0.41 15.88 -8.59
C LYS A 128 -0.02 15.08 -7.35
N ALA A 129 0.01 13.76 -7.48
CA ALA A 129 0.69 12.88 -6.56
C ALA A 129 1.47 11.81 -7.34
N GLU A 130 2.60 11.36 -6.81
CA GLU A 130 3.42 10.26 -7.31
C GLU A 130 3.79 9.35 -6.15
N LEU A 131 3.69 8.04 -6.40
CA LEU A 131 4.03 7.00 -5.44
C LEU A 131 5.23 6.23 -6.00
N GLN A 132 6.36 6.28 -5.31
CA GLN A 132 7.47 5.38 -5.58
C GLN A 132 7.40 4.22 -4.58
N VAL A 133 7.22 3.01 -5.11
CA VAL A 133 6.93 1.82 -4.32
C VAL A 133 8.06 0.82 -4.49
N GLN A 134 8.52 0.29 -3.36
CA GLN A 134 9.45 -0.82 -3.29
C GLN A 134 8.93 -1.84 -2.29
N LEU A 135 9.22 -3.12 -2.49
CA LEU A 135 8.90 -4.15 -1.49
C LEU A 135 9.72 -3.95 -0.22
N GLY A 136 9.09 -4.23 0.91
CA GLY A 136 9.78 -4.44 2.17
C GLY A 136 10.13 -5.93 2.35
N LEU A 137 11.17 -6.19 3.15
CA LEU A 137 11.94 -7.44 3.21
C LEU A 137 11.29 -8.57 4.02
#